data_AF-A0A175VK86-F1
#
_entry.id   AF-A0A175VK86-F1
#
_cell.length_a   1.000
_cell.length_b   1.000
_cell.length_c   1.000
_cell.angle_alpha   90.00
_cell.angle_beta   90.00
_cell.angle_gamma   90.00
#
_symmetry.space_group_name_H-M   'P 1'
#
loop_
_entity.id
_entity.type
_entity.pdbx_description
1 polymer ?
#
loop_
_entity_poly.entity_id
_entity_poly.type
_entity_poly.pdbx_seq_one_letter_code
_entity_poly.pdbx_strand_id
1 'polypeptide(L)'
;MFLFDVTGIEGGRASIRIQALDWTQTGPVTFQCDDDQLALVLLRDCRCDAVGFFTLLSGCKPLHLEQWLSYLQESGRIGKWSHQIESPADDDYLARAGLPSEELNALLGQVYHVAGFNRLQINRYLKHRHNPSSLATRYDQKELERYRQLNDIILTLLKLKHPH
;
A
#
# COMPACT_ATOMS: atom_id res chain seq x y z
N MET A 1 -0.33 2.20 -4.21
CA MET A 1 -1.16 1.65 -3.13
C MET A 1 -1.03 0.14 -3.09
N PHE A 2 -1.03 -0.43 -1.89
CA PHE A 2 -1.13 -1.87 -1.65
C PHE A 2 -2.48 -2.16 -0.97
N LEU A 3 -3.23 -3.12 -1.50
CA LEU A 3 -4.52 -3.52 -0.98
C LEU A 3 -4.41 -4.95 -0.48
N PHE A 4 -4.91 -5.20 0.71
CA PHE A 4 -4.96 -6.53 1.33
C PHE A 4 -6.42 -6.85 1.62
N ASP A 5 -6.88 -7.96 1.07
CA ASP A 5 -8.21 -8.50 1.32
C ASP A 5 -8.08 -9.70 2.25
N VAL A 6 -8.88 -9.73 3.30
CA VAL A 6 -8.88 -10.79 4.30
C VAL A 6 -10.27 -11.40 4.40
N THR A 7 -10.34 -12.72 4.48
CA THR A 7 -11.54 -13.46 4.83
C THR A 7 -11.32 -14.18 6.16
N GLY A 8 -12.16 -13.89 7.15
CA GLY A 8 -12.20 -14.56 8.45
C GLY A 8 -12.71 -15.99 8.34
N ILE A 9 -12.57 -16.75 9.44
CA ILE A 9 -12.99 -18.16 9.52
C ILE A 9 -14.50 -18.30 9.32
N GLU A 10 -15.27 -17.37 9.93
CA GLU A 10 -16.74 -17.32 9.85
C GLU A 10 -17.25 -16.58 8.61
N GLY A 11 -16.38 -16.26 7.64
CA GLY A 11 -16.75 -15.62 6.38
C GLY A 11 -16.79 -14.09 6.37
N GLY A 12 -16.58 -13.45 7.53
CA GLY A 12 -16.37 -12.00 7.62
C GLY A 12 -15.21 -11.52 6.74
N ARG A 13 -15.25 -10.26 6.31
CA ARG A 13 -14.30 -9.67 5.36
C ARG A 13 -13.69 -8.40 5.91
N ALA A 14 -12.42 -8.19 5.56
CA ALA A 14 -11.73 -6.94 5.82
C ALA A 14 -10.92 -6.52 4.59
N SER A 15 -10.80 -5.20 4.41
CA SER A 15 -9.88 -4.60 3.47
C SER A 15 -8.93 -3.65 4.18
N ILE A 16 -7.64 -3.76 3.88
CA ILE A 16 -6.58 -2.94 4.46
C ILE A 16 -5.80 -2.34 3.31
N ARG A 17 -5.73 -1.00 3.25
CA ARG A 17 -5.03 -0.27 2.19
C ARG A 17 -3.86 0.48 2.78
N ILE A 18 -2.68 0.32 2.18
CA ILE A 18 -1.46 1.00 2.60
C ILE A 18 -0.96 1.86 1.44
N GLN A 19 -0.80 3.15 1.69
CA GLN A 19 -0.21 4.07 0.72
C GLN A 19 1.30 4.14 0.91
N ALA A 20 2.02 3.25 0.24
CA ALA A 20 3.48 3.22 0.27
C ALA A 20 4.05 3.10 -1.14
N LEU A 21 5.27 3.59 -1.32
CA LEU A 21 6.00 3.43 -2.58
C LEU A 21 6.34 1.96 -2.81
N ASP A 22 6.94 1.32 -1.80
CA ASP A 22 7.53 -0.02 -1.84
C ASP A 22 7.10 -0.85 -0.62
N TRP A 23 7.34 -2.15 -0.68
CA TRP A 23 6.97 -3.11 0.36
C TRP A 23 7.56 -2.82 1.75
N THR A 24 8.72 -2.18 1.77
CA THR A 24 9.51 -1.91 2.98
C THR A 24 9.34 -0.48 3.50
N GLN A 25 8.50 0.33 2.85
CA GLN A 25 8.24 1.71 3.27
C GLN A 25 6.97 1.81 4.09
N THR A 26 7.01 2.65 5.12
CA THR A 26 5.84 2.92 5.96
C THR A 26 4.89 3.84 5.21
N GLY A 27 3.60 3.51 5.22
CA GLY A 27 2.55 4.32 4.61
C GLY A 27 1.33 4.46 5.54
N PRO A 28 0.48 5.49 5.35
CA PRO A 28 -0.78 5.57 6.06
C PRO A 28 -1.69 4.40 5.67
N VAL A 29 -2.51 3.98 6.64
CA VAL A 29 -3.39 2.82 6.52
C VAL A 29 -4.85 3.25 6.53
N THR A 30 -5.64 2.70 5.61
CA THR A 30 -7.10 2.71 5.67
C THR A 30 -7.59 1.29 5.95
N PHE A 31 -8.44 1.13 6.96
CA PHE A 31 -8.97 -0.16 7.40
C PHE A 31 -10.50 -0.16 7.31
N GLN A 32 -11.07 -1.24 6.77
CA GLN A 32 -12.50 -1.49 6.75
C GLN A 32 -12.74 -2.96 7.05
N CYS A 33 -13.73 -3.27 7.88
CA CYS A 33 -14.11 -4.64 8.20
C CYS A 33 -15.62 -4.69 8.48
N ASP A 34 -16.26 -5.77 8.06
CA ASP A 34 -17.71 -6.00 8.25
C ASP A 34 -18.03 -6.91 9.45
N ASP A 35 -17.00 -7.41 10.15
CA ASP A 35 -17.13 -8.33 11.28
C ASP A 35 -16.24 -7.90 12.46
N ASP A 36 -16.86 -7.68 13.63
CA ASP A 36 -16.15 -7.15 14.80
C ASP A 36 -15.10 -8.12 15.35
N GLN A 37 -15.36 -9.43 15.30
CA GLN A 37 -14.41 -10.43 15.79
C GLN A 37 -13.17 -10.49 14.91
N LEU A 38 -13.36 -10.47 13.59
CA LEU A 38 -12.28 -10.36 12.62
C LEU A 38 -11.50 -9.06 12.79
N ALA A 39 -12.18 -7.93 13.02
CA ALA A 39 -11.52 -6.66 13.27
C ALA A 39 -10.61 -6.72 14.51
N LEU A 40 -11.08 -7.32 15.60
CA LEU A 40 -10.27 -7.54 16.80
C LEU A 40 -9.06 -8.44 16.53
N VAL A 41 -9.25 -9.54 15.79
CA VAL A 41 -8.15 -10.43 15.40
C VAL A 41 -7.09 -9.69 14.58
N LEU A 42 -7.51 -8.83 13.65
CA LEU A 42 -6.60 -8.13 12.74
C LEU A 42 -5.84 -6.98 13.40
N LEU A 43 -6.49 -6.25 14.33
CA LEU A 43 -5.94 -5.03 14.92
C LEU A 43 -5.21 -5.26 16.25
N ARG A 44 -5.41 -6.41 16.89
CA ARG A 44 -4.83 -6.71 18.19
C ARG A 44 -3.48 -7.40 18.05
N ASP A 45 -2.53 -6.98 18.88
CA ASP A 45 -1.26 -7.67 19.08
C ASP A 45 -0.51 -7.93 17.77
N CYS A 46 -0.61 -7.02 16.78
CA CYS A 46 -0.01 -7.21 15.45
C CYS A 46 1.50 -7.44 15.57
N ARG A 47 2.01 -8.49 14.91
CA ARG A 47 3.42 -8.90 15.01
C ARG A 47 4.10 -9.03 13.67
N CYS A 48 5.40 -8.74 13.68
CA CYS A 48 6.32 -8.85 12.56
C CYS A 48 7.67 -9.34 13.11
N ASP A 49 8.31 -10.29 12.43
CA ASP A 49 9.56 -10.90 12.90
C ASP A 49 10.69 -9.88 13.08
N ALA A 50 10.70 -8.82 12.28
CA ALA A 50 11.76 -7.82 12.28
C ALA A 50 11.66 -6.80 13.42
N VAL A 51 10.46 -6.51 13.93
CA VAL A 51 10.23 -5.40 14.89
C VAL A 51 9.42 -5.81 16.12
N GLY A 52 9.00 -7.09 16.21
CA GLY A 52 8.10 -7.54 17.26
C GLY A 52 6.68 -6.99 17.03
N PHE A 53 6.17 -6.20 17.97
CA PHE A 53 4.83 -5.62 17.87
C PHE A 53 4.81 -4.32 17.07
N PHE A 54 3.74 -4.10 16.30
CA PHE A 54 3.52 -2.84 15.60
C PHE A 54 2.05 -2.39 15.70
N THR A 55 1.82 -1.09 15.50
CA THR A 55 0.47 -0.54 15.43
C THR A 55 0.05 -0.39 13.97
N LEU A 56 -1.03 -1.07 13.57
CA LEU A 56 -1.47 -1.09 12.17
C LEU A 56 -2.03 0.28 11.74
N LEU A 57 -2.92 0.86 12.54
CA LEU A 57 -3.68 2.07 12.17
C LEU A 57 -2.84 3.37 12.21
N SER A 58 -1.71 3.39 12.91
CA SER A 58 -0.79 4.54 12.93
C SER A 58 0.02 4.69 11.64
N GLY A 59 -0.09 3.74 10.71
CA GLY A 59 0.79 3.60 9.57
C GLY A 59 1.71 2.40 9.74
N CYS A 60 1.82 1.57 8.70
CA CYS A 60 2.68 0.39 8.72
C CYS A 60 3.30 0.13 7.35
N LYS A 61 4.25 -0.82 7.32
CA LYS A 61 4.86 -1.30 6.08
C LYS A 61 4.02 -2.45 5.51
N PRO A 62 3.83 -2.54 4.18
CA PRO A 62 3.21 -3.71 3.55
C PRO A 62 3.85 -5.03 3.98
N LEU A 63 5.18 -5.08 4.11
CA LEU A 63 5.91 -6.24 4.60
C LEU A 63 5.46 -6.69 6.00
N HIS A 64 5.26 -5.75 6.93
CA HIS A 64 4.85 -6.08 8.29
C HIS A 64 3.43 -6.67 8.30
N LEU A 65 2.54 -6.12 7.47
CA LEU A 65 1.18 -6.62 7.35
C LEU A 65 1.14 -8.00 6.70
N GLU A 66 1.91 -8.23 5.63
CA GLU A 66 2.05 -9.56 5.02
C GLU A 66 2.45 -10.60 6.06
N GLN A 67 3.52 -10.34 6.83
CA GLN A 67 4.00 -11.29 7.83
C GLN A 67 2.95 -11.56 8.91
N TRP A 68 2.23 -10.51 9.35
CA TRP A 68 1.15 -10.65 10.30
C TRP A 68 -0.01 -11.51 9.77
N LEU A 69 -0.46 -11.25 8.53
CA LEU A 69 -1.55 -11.99 7.91
C LEU A 69 -1.17 -13.44 7.62
N SER A 70 0.07 -13.69 7.19
CA SER A 70 0.61 -15.05 7.04
C SER A 70 0.58 -15.81 8.36
N TYR A 71 1.07 -15.20 9.44
CA TYR A 71 0.99 -15.80 10.77
C TYR A 71 -0.46 -16.09 11.21
N LEU A 72 -1.38 -15.15 11.00
CA LEU A 72 -2.79 -15.36 11.34
C LEU A 72 -3.42 -16.50 10.54
N GLN A 73 -3.07 -16.65 9.26
CA GLN A 73 -3.57 -17.73 8.42
C GLN A 73 -2.97 -19.08 8.84
N GLU A 74 -1.67 -19.14 9.06
CA GLU A 74 -0.95 -20.35 9.50
C GLU A 74 -1.40 -20.83 10.88
N SER A 75 -1.70 -19.89 11.79
CA SER A 75 -2.24 -20.19 13.12
C SER A 75 -3.75 -20.48 13.12
N GLY A 76 -4.40 -20.48 11.96
CA GLY A 76 -5.83 -20.77 11.81
C GLY A 76 -6.75 -19.71 12.43
N ARG A 77 -6.29 -18.46 12.56
CA ARG A 77 -7.05 -17.32 13.10
C ARG A 77 -7.84 -16.56 12.03
N ILE A 78 -7.46 -16.71 10.77
CA ILE A 78 -8.20 -16.24 9.59
C ILE A 78 -8.27 -17.36 8.55
N GLY A 79 -9.23 -17.27 7.62
CA GLY A 79 -9.39 -18.27 6.58
C GLY A 79 -8.38 -18.08 5.44
N LYS A 80 -8.33 -16.89 4.85
CA LYS A 80 -7.38 -16.56 3.77
C LYS A 80 -7.12 -15.06 3.67
N TRP A 81 -6.00 -14.70 3.06
CA TRP A 81 -5.75 -13.34 2.61
C TRP A 81 -5.15 -13.29 1.20
N SER A 82 -5.31 -12.17 0.53
CA SER A 82 -4.64 -11.87 -0.74
C SER A 82 -4.23 -10.41 -0.78
N HIS A 83 -3.30 -10.06 -1.67
CA HIS A 83 -2.96 -8.67 -1.93
C HIS A 83 -3.06 -8.31 -3.41
N GLN A 84 -3.27 -7.03 -3.65
CA GLN A 84 -3.25 -6.42 -4.96
C GLN A 84 -2.43 -5.13 -4.92
N ILE A 85 -1.82 -4.80 -6.05
CA ILE A 85 -0.98 -3.63 -6.21
C ILE A 85 -1.67 -2.71 -7.21
N GLU A 86 -2.05 -1.52 -6.76
CA GLU A 86 -2.63 -0.51 -7.64
C GLU A 86 -1.57 0.45 -8.18
N SER A 87 -1.69 0.76 -9.47
CA SER A 87 -0.80 1.65 -10.20
C SER A 87 -1.30 3.08 -10.15
N PRO A 88 -0.44 4.03 -9.73
CA PRO A 88 -0.69 5.46 -9.91
C PRO A 88 -0.94 5.91 -11.36
N ALA A 89 -0.60 5.07 -12.34
CA ALA A 89 -0.86 5.34 -13.76
C ALA A 89 -2.24 4.86 -14.24
N ASP A 90 -3.09 4.35 -13.35
CA ASP A 90 -4.48 4.00 -13.67
C ASP A 90 -5.39 5.22 -13.47
N ASP A 91 -6.34 5.41 -14.38
CA ASP A 91 -7.13 6.66 -14.49
C ASP A 91 -7.95 6.98 -13.22
N ASP A 92 -8.36 5.96 -12.47
CA ASP A 92 -9.12 6.10 -11.21
C ASP A 92 -8.27 5.91 -9.94
N TYR A 93 -6.93 5.96 -10.03
CA TYR A 93 -6.06 5.70 -8.88
C TYR A 93 -6.34 6.61 -7.68
N LEU A 94 -6.43 7.93 -7.91
CA LEU A 94 -6.72 8.86 -6.81
C LEU A 94 -8.13 8.65 -6.26
N ALA A 95 -9.11 8.36 -7.11
CA ALA A 95 -10.47 8.05 -6.67
C ALA A 95 -10.50 6.82 -5.75
N ARG A 96 -9.78 5.74 -6.08
CA ARG A 96 -9.65 4.54 -5.24
C ARG A 96 -8.81 4.76 -3.98
N ALA A 97 -7.85 5.68 -4.04
CA ALA A 97 -7.16 6.21 -2.87
C ALA A 97 -8.06 7.12 -1.98
N GLY A 98 -9.30 7.37 -2.40
CA GLY A 98 -10.29 8.18 -1.69
C GLY A 98 -10.12 9.68 -1.90
N LEU A 99 -9.51 10.08 -3.02
CA LEU A 99 -9.42 11.45 -3.53
C LEU A 99 -10.02 11.53 -4.95
N PRO A 100 -11.35 11.46 -5.09
CA PRO A 100 -11.99 11.71 -6.38
C PRO A 100 -11.84 13.20 -6.74
N SER A 101 -10.85 13.54 -7.55
CA SER A 101 -10.63 14.90 -8.05
C SER A 101 -10.01 14.85 -9.45
N GLU A 102 -10.75 15.36 -10.43
CA GLU A 102 -10.27 15.48 -11.81
C GLU A 102 -9.05 16.40 -11.90
N GLU A 103 -9.03 17.50 -11.13
CA GLU A 103 -7.90 18.45 -11.09
C GLU A 103 -6.62 17.79 -10.55
N LEU A 104 -6.71 17.00 -9.48
CA LEU A 104 -5.56 16.29 -8.93
C LEU A 104 -5.09 15.16 -9.84
N ASN A 105 -6.00 14.47 -10.53
CA ASN A 105 -5.64 13.48 -11.54
C ASN A 105 -4.90 14.13 -12.72
N ALA A 106 -5.37 15.28 -13.19
CA ALA A 106 -4.71 16.05 -14.24
C ALA A 106 -3.32 16.54 -13.78
N LEU A 107 -3.18 17.03 -12.56
CA LEU A 107 -1.91 17.44 -11.97
C LEU A 107 -0.93 16.26 -11.88
N LEU A 108 -1.38 15.09 -11.43
CA LEU A 108 -0.54 13.89 -11.37
C LEU A 108 -0.06 13.47 -12.77
N GLY A 109 -0.93 13.56 -13.78
CA GLY A 109 -0.56 13.36 -15.18
C GLY A 109 0.51 14.34 -15.69
N GLN A 110 0.39 15.62 -15.34
CA GLN A 110 1.39 16.65 -15.66
C GLN A 110 2.73 16.39 -14.96
N VAL A 111 2.71 15.96 -13.70
CA VAL A 111 3.91 15.57 -12.95
C VAL A 111 4.62 14.41 -13.64
N TYR A 112 3.90 13.38 -14.11
CA TYR A 112 4.51 12.30 -14.89
C TYR A 112 5.16 12.79 -16.17
N HIS A 113 4.49 13.69 -16.89
CA HIS A 113 5.01 14.26 -18.12
C HIS A 113 6.30 15.05 -17.90
N VAL A 114 6.32 15.99 -16.95
CA VAL A 114 7.48 16.84 -16.63
C VAL A 114 8.63 16.02 -16.06
N ALA A 115 8.34 15.06 -15.18
CA ALA A 115 9.34 14.17 -14.60
C ALA A 115 9.86 13.12 -15.60
N GLY A 116 9.34 13.06 -16.83
CA GLY A 116 9.76 12.12 -17.86
C GLY A 116 9.45 10.66 -17.53
N PHE A 117 8.42 10.40 -16.73
CA PHE A 117 7.93 9.04 -16.47
C PHE A 117 6.91 8.66 -17.53
N ASN A 118 7.16 7.57 -18.25
CA ASN A 118 6.11 6.96 -19.07
C ASN A 118 5.40 5.82 -18.31
N ARG A 119 4.16 5.51 -18.73
CA ARG A 119 3.31 4.50 -18.10
C ARG A 119 3.98 3.12 -18.04
N LEU A 120 4.80 2.77 -19.02
CA LEU A 120 5.51 1.50 -19.07
C LEU A 120 6.63 1.41 -18.02
N GLN A 121 7.39 2.48 -17.80
CA GLN A 121 8.43 2.56 -16.77
C GLN A 121 7.81 2.45 -15.37
N ILE A 122 6.75 3.21 -15.11
CA ILE A 122 5.98 3.13 -13.86
C ILE A 122 5.49 1.69 -13.65
N ASN A 123 4.80 1.10 -14.63
CA ASN A 123 4.27 -0.26 -14.48
C ASN A 123 5.36 -1.32 -14.27
N ARG A 124 6.53 -1.21 -14.91
CA ARG A 124 7.67 -2.11 -14.66
C ARG A 124 8.19 -1.98 -13.24
N TYR A 125 8.35 -0.75 -12.75
CA TYR A 125 8.80 -0.51 -11.38
C TYR A 125 7.81 -1.12 -10.37
N LEU A 126 6.53 -0.81 -10.52
CA LEU A 126 5.47 -1.29 -9.64
C LEU A 126 5.31 -2.82 -9.66
N LYS A 127 5.68 -3.48 -10.76
CA LYS A 127 5.69 -4.95 -10.83
C LYS A 127 6.73 -5.56 -9.89
N HIS A 128 7.87 -4.88 -9.67
CA HIS A 128 9.00 -5.42 -8.92
C HIS A 128 9.13 -4.86 -7.48
N ARG A 129 8.38 -3.82 -7.13
CA ARG A 129 8.49 -3.11 -5.85
C ARG A 129 8.15 -3.90 -4.58
N HIS A 130 7.52 -5.06 -4.74
CA HIS A 130 7.28 -5.99 -3.64
C HIS A 130 8.56 -6.75 -3.24
N ASN A 131 9.58 -6.78 -4.12
CA ASN A 131 10.83 -7.49 -3.92
C ASN A 131 12.04 -6.51 -3.92
N PRO A 132 12.56 -6.12 -2.75
CA PRO A 132 13.69 -5.19 -2.62
C PRO A 132 14.95 -5.63 -3.38
N SER A 133 15.25 -6.93 -3.42
CA SER A 133 16.40 -7.47 -4.16
C SER A 133 16.22 -7.34 -5.67
N SER A 134 14.99 -7.45 -6.16
CA SER A 134 14.68 -7.21 -7.58
C SER A 134 14.84 -5.74 -7.95
N LEU A 135 14.46 -4.81 -7.05
CA LEU A 135 14.67 -3.38 -7.28
C LEU A 135 16.15 -3.02 -7.34
N ALA A 136 16.95 -3.50 -6.38
CA ALA A 136 18.38 -3.20 -6.28
C ALA A 136 19.22 -3.71 -7.47
N THR A 137 18.73 -4.72 -8.20
CA THR A 137 19.40 -5.28 -9.37
C THR A 137 18.94 -4.67 -10.70
N ARG A 138 17.75 -4.06 -10.74
CA ARG A 138 17.12 -3.56 -11.97
C ARG A 138 17.23 -2.04 -12.16
N TYR A 139 17.44 -1.30 -11.08
CA TYR A 139 17.42 0.16 -11.09
C TYR A 139 18.66 0.71 -10.39
N ASP A 140 19.21 1.79 -10.93
CA ASP A 140 20.28 2.52 -10.26
C ASP A 140 19.73 3.40 -9.12
N GLN A 141 20.63 3.95 -8.30
CA GLN A 141 20.25 4.77 -7.15
C GLN A 141 19.50 6.05 -7.56
N LYS A 142 19.82 6.65 -8.71
CA LYS A 142 19.18 7.90 -9.17
C LYS A 142 17.76 7.64 -9.65
N GLU A 143 17.53 6.52 -10.34
CA GLU A 143 16.20 6.09 -10.76
C GLU A 143 15.32 5.78 -9.56
N LEU A 144 15.84 5.05 -8.55
CA LEU A 144 15.10 4.79 -7.31
C LEU A 144 14.74 6.08 -6.57
N GLU A 145 15.65 7.05 -6.52
CA GLU A 145 15.39 8.37 -5.91
C GLU A 145 14.26 9.11 -6.62
N ARG A 146 14.21 9.06 -7.96
CA ARG A 146 13.10 9.65 -8.73
C ARG A 146 11.75 9.01 -8.40
N TYR A 147 11.69 7.69 -8.25
CA TYR A 147 10.45 7.01 -7.82
C TYR A 147 10.04 7.42 -6.40
N ARG A 148 11.00 7.62 -5.47
CA ARG A 148 10.71 8.13 -4.12
C ARG A 148 10.08 9.51 -4.14
N GLN A 149 10.67 10.44 -4.89
CA GLN A 149 10.13 11.79 -5.05
C GLN A 149 8.70 11.75 -5.61
N LEU A 150 8.43 10.86 -6.56
CA LEU A 150 7.09 10.69 -7.09
C LEU A 150 6.09 10.20 -6.03
N ASN A 151 6.49 9.26 -5.17
CA ASN A 151 5.65 8.84 -4.06
C ASN A 151 5.43 9.96 -3.04
N ASP A 152 6.44 10.78 -2.76
CA ASP A 152 6.28 11.91 -1.83
C ASP A 152 5.26 12.93 -2.36
N ILE A 153 5.24 13.17 -3.68
CA ILE A 153 4.20 13.98 -4.32
C ILE A 153 2.82 13.35 -4.09
N ILE A 154 2.66 12.05 -4.38
CA ILE A 154 1.38 11.35 -4.18
C ILE A 154 0.93 11.41 -2.72
N LEU A 155 1.84 11.18 -1.77
CA LEU A 155 1.54 11.28 -0.33
C LEU A 155 1.16 12.70 0.07
N THR A 156 1.80 13.71 -0.51
CA THR A 156 1.46 15.12 -0.26
C THR A 156 0.07 15.45 -0.78
N LEU A 157 -0.27 15.00 -2.00
CA LEU A 157 -1.62 15.15 -2.54
C LEU A 157 -2.65 14.45 -1.64
N LEU A 158 -2.35 13.24 -1.16
CA LEU A 158 -3.21 12.49 -0.24
C LEU A 158 -3.44 13.19 1.11
N LYS A 159 -2.46 13.95 1.62
CA LYS A 159 -2.64 14.75 2.84
C LYS A 159 -3.65 15.89 2.66
N LEU A 160 -3.81 16.43 1.44
CA LEU A 160 -4.83 17.45 1.15
C LEU A 160 -6.27 16.94 1.34
N LYS A 161 -6.48 15.61 1.40
CA LYS A 161 -7.76 14.98 1.76
C LYS A 161 -8.23 15.32 3.18
N HIS A 162 -7.28 15.60 4.07
CA HIS A 162 -7.51 15.86 5.48
C HIS A 162 -6.86 17.20 5.84
N PRO A 163 -7.42 18.35 5.40
CA PRO A 163 -7.09 19.60 6.07
C PRO A 163 -7.52 19.43 7.53
N HIS A 164 -6.60 19.68 8.46
CA HIS A 164 -6.86 19.64 9.89
C HIS A 164 -8.12 20.42 10.29
#